data_AF-A0A248VM78-F1
#
_entry.id   AF-A0A248VM78-F1
#
_cell.length_a   1.000
_cell.length_b   1.000
_cell.length_c   1.000
_cell.angle_alpha   90.00
_cell.angle_beta   90.00
_cell.angle_gamma   90.00
#
_symmetry.space_group_name_H-M   'P 1'
#
loop_
_entity.id
_entity.type
_entity.pdbx_description
1 polymer ?
#
loop_
_entity_poly.entity_id
_entity_poly.type
_entity_poly.pdbx_seq_one_letter_code
_entity_poly.pdbx_strand_id
1 'polypeptide(L)'
;MGGRPFAIAGLWRAWEDPDGASLSFTMLPVNADGHPLMKRFLRPGDEKRSLVILRPEECDDWLGARSTDGARSFVNLLPAEEMFAEAAPKAAKNPAPKLDDDAQASLLG
;
A
#
# COMPACT_ATOMS: atom_id res chain seq x y z
N MET A 1 -12.72 15.39 -10.64
CA MET A 1 -11.87 14.35 -11.25
C MET A 1 -12.13 13.06 -10.50
N GLY A 2 -12.67 12.03 -11.17
CA GLY A 2 -12.88 10.72 -10.54
C GLY A 2 -11.73 9.79 -10.94
N GLY A 3 -10.91 9.38 -9.98
CA GLY A 3 -9.98 8.27 -10.21
C GLY A 3 -10.76 6.97 -10.40
N ARG A 4 -10.23 6.05 -11.21
CA ARG A 4 -10.75 4.67 -11.27
C ARG A 4 -9.94 3.80 -10.29
N PRO A 5 -10.57 2.79 -9.66
CA PRO A 5 -9.82 1.82 -8.87
C PRO A 5 -8.81 1.09 -9.76
N PHE A 6 -7.69 0.69 -9.16
CA PHE A 6 -6.67 -0.15 -9.78
C PHE A 6 -6.32 -1.29 -8.81
N ALA A 7 -5.72 -2.36 -9.34
CA ALA A 7 -5.33 -3.53 -8.56
C ALA A 7 -3.84 -3.50 -8.24
N ILE A 8 -3.47 -3.97 -7.05
CA ILE A 8 -2.07 -4.16 -6.63
C ILE A 8 -1.81 -5.66 -6.53
N ALA A 9 -0.74 -6.13 -7.16
CA ALA A 9 -0.33 -7.51 -7.02
C ALA A 9 0.11 -7.79 -5.57
N GLY A 10 -0.35 -8.90 -5.02
CA GLY A 10 -0.10 -9.27 -3.64
C GLY A 10 -0.08 -10.77 -3.42
N LEU A 11 0.56 -11.17 -2.33
CA LEU A 11 0.56 -12.54 -1.86
C LEU A 11 -0.30 -12.63 -0.61
N TRP A 12 -0.91 -13.77 -0.38
CA TRP A 12 -1.68 -14.03 0.83
C TRP A 12 -1.39 -15.42 1.37
N ARG A 13 -1.64 -15.61 2.66
CA ARG A 13 -1.53 -16.91 3.31
C ARG A 13 -2.51 -17.01 4.48
N ALA A 14 -3.08 -18.20 4.64
CA ALA A 14 -3.80 -18.60 5.84
C ALA A 14 -2.87 -19.29 6.84
N TRP A 15 -3.15 -19.09 8.12
CA TRP A 15 -2.44 -19.68 9.26
C TRP A 15 -3.48 -20.25 10.22
N GLU A 16 -3.19 -21.38 10.85
CA GLU A 16 -4.01 -21.90 11.93
C GLU A 16 -3.53 -21.31 13.25
N ASP A 17 -4.42 -20.63 13.97
CA ASP A 17 -4.18 -20.14 15.31
C ASP A 17 -5.12 -20.87 16.31
N PRO A 18 -4.80 -20.86 17.62
CA PRO A 18 -5.64 -21.50 18.64
C PRO A 18 -7.09 -21.03 18.65
N ASP A 19 -7.35 -19.79 18.23
CA ASP A 19 -8.68 -19.16 18.20
C ASP A 19 -9.39 -19.30 16.83
N GLY A 20 -8.73 -19.93 15.85
CA GLY A 20 -9.25 -20.13 14.50
C GLY A 20 -8.25 -19.80 13.38
N ALA A 21 -8.72 -19.81 12.13
CA ALA A 21 -7.86 -19.49 10.99
C ALA A 21 -7.63 -17.97 10.87
N SER A 22 -6.37 -17.57 10.76
CA SER A 22 -5.94 -16.21 10.47
C SER A 22 -5.56 -16.06 9.00
N LEU A 23 -5.89 -14.90 8.41
CA LEU A 23 -5.47 -14.55 7.05
C LEU A 23 -4.50 -13.36 7.11
N SER A 24 -3.38 -13.47 6.40
CA SER A 24 -2.49 -12.33 6.16
C SER A 24 -2.20 -12.17 4.69
N PHE A 25 -1.87 -10.95 4.30
CA PHE A 25 -1.47 -10.62 2.94
C PHE A 25 -0.36 -9.57 2.93
N THR A 26 0.33 -9.46 1.80
CA THR A 26 1.34 -8.44 1.55
C THR A 26 1.24 -7.97 0.10
N MET A 27 1.60 -6.73 -0.14
CA MET A 27 1.71 -6.16 -1.48
C MET A 27 3.13 -6.42 -2.01
N LEU A 28 3.28 -6.56 -3.33
CA LEU A 28 4.59 -6.78 -3.94
C LEU A 28 5.30 -5.48 -4.27
N PRO A 29 6.44 -5.16 -3.61
CA PRO A 29 7.25 -4.01 -3.98
C PRO A 29 8.22 -4.34 -5.12
N VAL A 30 8.48 -3.37 -5.98
CA VAL A 30 9.49 -3.41 -7.03
C VAL A 30 10.40 -2.18 -6.92
N ASN A 31 11.69 -2.32 -7.28
CA ASN A 31 12.61 -1.17 -7.33
C ASN A 31 12.08 -0.12 -8.32
N ALA A 32 12.20 1.15 -7.97
CA ALA A 32 11.67 2.28 -8.72
C ALA A 32 12.67 3.44 -8.83
N ASP A 33 13.97 3.18 -8.68
CA ASP A 33 15.00 4.25 -8.66
C ASP A 33 15.03 5.05 -9.97
N GLY A 34 14.81 4.36 -11.10
CA GLY A 34 14.71 4.98 -12.42
C GLY A 34 13.35 5.60 -12.75
N HIS A 35 12.34 5.45 -11.89
CA HIS A 35 10.96 5.84 -12.22
C HIS A 35 10.75 7.36 -12.08
N PRO A 36 10.40 8.09 -13.16
CA PRO A 36 10.33 9.55 -13.16
C PRO A 36 9.40 10.15 -12.10
N LEU A 37 8.31 9.44 -11.78
CA LEU A 37 7.35 9.86 -10.76
C LEU A 37 7.77 9.43 -9.35
N MET A 38 8.26 8.19 -9.17
CA MET A 38 8.49 7.64 -7.82
C MET A 38 9.72 8.24 -7.14
N LYS A 39 10.70 8.74 -7.91
CA LYS A 39 11.85 9.47 -7.37
C LYS A 39 11.48 10.73 -6.56
N ARG A 40 10.25 11.23 -6.70
CA ARG A 40 9.72 12.38 -5.95
C ARG A 40 9.31 12.02 -4.51
N PHE A 41 9.17 10.74 -4.20
CA PHE A 41 8.71 10.23 -2.90
C PHE A 41 9.88 9.71 -2.06
N LEU A 42 9.64 9.57 -0.74
CA LEU A 42 10.65 9.20 0.27
C LEU A 42 11.81 10.22 0.37
N ARG A 43 12.73 10.03 1.33
CA ARG A 43 13.85 10.96 1.51
C ARG A 43 14.84 10.85 0.34
N PRO A 44 15.58 11.93 0.01
CA PRO A 44 16.70 11.83 -0.93
C PRO A 44 17.72 10.79 -0.46
N GLY A 45 18.22 9.95 -1.39
CA GLY A 45 19.18 8.89 -1.10
C GLY A 45 18.59 7.56 -0.62
N ASP A 46 17.31 7.53 -0.18
CA ASP A 46 16.62 6.27 0.12
C ASP A 46 16.25 5.54 -1.19
N GLU A 47 16.42 4.22 -1.22
CA GLU A 47 15.95 3.36 -2.33
C GLU A 47 14.48 3.63 -2.62
N LYS A 48 14.14 3.83 -3.90
CA LYS A 48 12.77 4.03 -4.32
C LYS A 48 12.12 2.67 -4.57
N ARG A 49 10.95 2.49 -3.98
CA ARG A 49 10.08 1.34 -4.21
C ARG A 49 8.73 1.82 -4.72
N SER A 50 8.18 1.08 -5.68
CA SER A 50 6.76 1.16 -6.04
C SER A 50 6.10 -0.17 -5.71
N LEU A 51 4.78 -0.20 -5.79
CA LEU A 51 4.02 -1.44 -5.82
C LEU A 51 3.80 -1.88 -7.26
N VAL A 52 3.68 -3.19 -7.46
CA VAL A 52 3.25 -3.75 -8.73
C VAL A 52 1.75 -3.45 -8.91
N ILE A 53 1.43 -2.62 -9.89
CA ILE A 53 0.04 -2.29 -10.26
C ILE A 53 -0.34 -3.19 -11.45
N LEU A 54 -1.43 -3.93 -11.31
CA LEU A 54 -1.95 -4.79 -12.37
C LEU A 54 -2.91 -3.99 -13.25
N ARG A 55 -2.82 -4.18 -14.57
CA ARG A 55 -3.86 -3.73 -15.49
C ARG A 55 -5.13 -4.55 -15.27
N PRO A 56 -6.32 -3.99 -15.55
CA PRO A 56 -7.57 -4.73 -15.38
C PRO A 56 -7.57 -6.10 -16.08
N GLU A 57 -7.03 -6.17 -17.30
CA GLU A 57 -6.89 -7.39 -18.11
C GLU A 57 -5.88 -8.41 -17.55
N GLU A 58 -4.96 -8.00 -16.68
CA GLU A 58 -3.93 -8.87 -16.09
C GLU A 58 -4.39 -9.54 -14.79
N CYS A 59 -5.53 -9.12 -14.21
CA CYS A 59 -5.98 -9.58 -12.90
C CYS A 59 -6.23 -11.09 -12.86
N ASP A 60 -6.92 -11.61 -13.87
CA ASP A 60 -7.27 -13.04 -13.93
C ASP A 60 -6.02 -13.89 -14.17
N ASP A 61 -5.10 -13.43 -15.02
CA ASP A 61 -3.85 -14.14 -15.29
C ASP A 61 -2.92 -14.14 -14.07
N TRP A 62 -2.88 -13.03 -13.31
CA TRP A 62 -2.17 -12.96 -12.03
C TRP A 62 -2.70 -13.98 -11.02
N LEU A 63 -4.02 -14.04 -10.82
CA LEU A 63 -4.65 -15.01 -9.92
C LEU A 63 -4.55 -16.46 -10.42
N GLY A 64 -4.44 -16.64 -11.74
CA GLY A 64 -4.31 -17.92 -12.42
C GLY A 64 -2.87 -18.44 -12.53
N ALA A 65 -1.86 -17.63 -12.21
CA ALA A 65 -0.45 -18.00 -12.40
C ALA A 65 -0.10 -19.31 -11.68
N ARG A 66 0.45 -20.28 -12.44
CA ARG A 66 0.82 -21.62 -11.94
C ARG A 66 2.32 -21.84 -11.82
N SER A 67 3.13 -20.89 -12.28
CA SER A 67 4.58 -20.94 -12.20
C SER A 67 5.13 -19.64 -11.65
N THR A 68 6.28 -19.73 -10.97
CA THR A 68 6.99 -18.55 -10.48
C THR A 68 7.40 -17.62 -11.61
N ASP A 69 7.80 -18.15 -12.76
CA ASP A 69 8.19 -17.34 -13.91
C ASP A 69 6.99 -16.60 -14.52
N GLY A 70 5.83 -17.25 -14.59
CA GLY A 70 4.58 -16.60 -14.98
C GLY A 70 4.17 -15.50 -14.01
N ALA A 71 4.27 -15.73 -12.70
CA ALA A 71 4.01 -14.68 -11.71
C ALA A 71 5.01 -13.52 -11.83
N ARG A 72 6.29 -13.80 -12.10
CA ARG A 72 7.35 -12.80 -12.25
C ARG A 72 7.16 -11.91 -13.47
N SER A 73 6.50 -12.38 -14.53
CA SER A 73 6.26 -11.53 -15.71
C SER A 73 5.34 -10.34 -15.42
N PHE A 74 4.57 -10.35 -14.33
CA PHE A 74 3.76 -9.22 -13.88
C PHE A 74 4.53 -8.22 -13.01
N VAL A 75 5.73 -8.56 -12.54
CA VAL A 75 6.50 -7.74 -11.58
C VAL A 75 7.22 -6.61 -12.32
N ASN A 76 6.43 -5.65 -12.79
CA ASN A 76 6.90 -4.47 -13.53
C ASN A 76 6.38 -3.18 -12.89
N LEU A 77 7.02 -2.06 -13.24
CA LEU A 77 6.54 -0.73 -12.90
C LEU A 77 5.46 -0.31 -13.90
N LEU A 78 4.35 0.24 -13.39
CA LEU A 78 3.42 0.99 -14.24
C LEU A 78 4.12 2.25 -14.75
N PRO A 79 4.08 2.57 -16.05
CA PRO A 79 4.73 3.76 -16.59
C PRO A 79 4.23 5.07 -15.95
N ALA A 80 5.13 6.03 -15.80
CA ALA A 80 4.85 7.29 -15.09
C ALA A 80 3.74 8.12 -15.77
N GLU A 81 3.65 8.04 -17.09
CA GLU A 81 2.63 8.69 -17.92
C GLU A 81 1.21 8.16 -17.69
N GLU A 82 1.08 6.95 -17.15
CA GLU A 82 -0.20 6.35 -16.76
C GLU A 82 -0.56 6.65 -15.30
N MET A 83 0.30 7.39 -14.59
CA MET A 83 0.12 7.75 -13.20
C MET A 83 -0.12 9.24 -13.05
N PHE A 84 -1.02 9.60 -12.15
CA PHE A 84 -1.23 10.97 -11.72
C PHE A 84 -0.97 11.09 -10.22
N ALA A 85 -0.20 12.11 -9.82
CA ALA A 85 0.03 12.42 -8.42
C ALA A 85 0.06 13.93 -8.19
N GLU A 86 -0.68 14.35 -7.18
CA GLU A 86 -0.73 15.72 -6.67
C GLU A 86 -0.34 15.77 -5.19
N ALA A 87 0.04 16.95 -4.69
CA ALA A 87 0.35 17.11 -3.27
C ALA A 87 -0.93 17.03 -2.44
N ALA A 88 -1.02 16.04 -1.55
CA ALA A 88 -2.12 15.87 -0.60
C ALA A 88 -1.59 16.00 0.84
N PRO A 89 -1.29 17.22 1.32
CA PRO A 89 -0.77 17.42 2.66
C PRO A 89 -1.80 16.99 3.71
N LYS A 90 -1.35 16.28 4.74
CA LYS A 90 -2.20 15.93 5.87
C LYS A 90 -2.66 17.22 6.55
N ALA A 91 -3.97 17.35 6.76
CA ALA A 91 -4.52 18.47 7.52
C ALA A 91 -3.83 18.54 8.90
N ALA A 92 -3.49 19.75 9.34
CA ALA A 92 -2.96 19.96 10.67
C ALA A 92 -3.98 19.43 11.69
N LYS A 93 -3.55 18.52 12.57
CA LYS A 93 -4.36 18.17 13.73
C LYS A 93 -4.38 19.40 14.63
N ASN A 94 -5.56 19.95 14.91
CA ASN A 94 -5.68 20.85 16.06
C ASN A 94 -5.15 20.08 17.27
N PRO A 95 -4.29 20.69 18.11
CA PRO A 95 -3.92 20.05 19.37
C PRO A 95 -5.22 19.75 20.12
N ALA A 96 -5.36 18.51 20.56
CA ALA A 96 -6.48 18.17 21.44
C ALA A 96 -6.45 19.13 22.63
N PRO A 97 -7.59 19.69 23.07
CA PRO A 97 -7.62 20.45 24.30
C PRO A 97 -7.00 19.59 25.40
N LYS A 98 -6.07 20.16 26.17
CA LYS A 98 -5.51 19.46 27.33
C LYS A 98 -6.70 19.11 28.22
N LEU A 99 -6.88 17.82 28.49
CA LEU A 99 -7.83 17.39 29.51
C LEU A 99 -7.25 17.86 30.84
N ASP A 100 -7.98 18.71 31.56
CA ASP A 100 -7.59 19.12 32.90
C ASP A 100 -7.57 17.88 33.81
N ASP A 101 -6.54 17.77 34.67
CA ASP A 101 -6.24 16.58 35.48
C ASP A 101 -7.41 16.15 36.42
N ASP A 102 -8.37 17.05 36.66
CA ASP A 102 -9.54 16.80 37.52
C ASP A 102 -10.57 15.83 36.92
N ALA A 103 -10.51 15.52 35.62
CA ALA A 103 -11.49 14.63 34.98
C ALA A 103 -11.26 13.12 35.26
N GLN A 104 -10.06 12.70 35.69
CA GLN A 104 -9.78 11.27 35.94
C GLN A 104 -10.24 10.77 37.31
N ALA A 105 -10.51 11.64 38.28
CA ALA A 105 -10.88 11.23 39.64
C ALA A 105 -12.35 10.79 39.79
N SER A 106 -13.23 11.12 38.83
CA SER A 106 -14.68 10.86 38.96
C SER A 106 -15.15 9.52 38.40
N LEU A 107 -14.26 8.70 37.83
CA LEU A 107 -14.60 7.40 37.23
C LEU A 107 -14.39 6.19 38.15
N LEU A 108 -14.03 6.41 39.42
CA LEU A 108 -13.84 5.35 40.43
C LEU A 108 -14.75 5.51 41.66
N GLY A 109 -15.84 6.28 41.54
CA GLY A 109 -16.89 6.39 42.56
C GLY A 109 -18.00 5.38 42.37
#